data_AF-A0A956KAJ9-F1
#
_entry.id   AF-A0A956KAJ9-F1
#
_cell.length_a   1.000
_cell.length_b   1.000
_cell.length_c   1.000
_cell.angle_alpha   90.00
_cell.angle_beta   90.00
_cell.angle_gamma   90.00
#
_symmetry.space_group_name_H-M   'P 1'
#
loop_
_entity.id
_entity.type
_entity.pdbx_description
1 polymer ?
#
loop_
_entity_poly.entity_id
_entity_poly.type
_entity_poly.pdbx_seq_one_letter_code
_entity_poly.pdbx_strand_id
1 'polypeptide(L)'
;LPTEAQLGKWVDEITHHTYVHQYLIRSMEGFRWDAHAMGKLISLLGNLSTFYPDSKRVRDPKVRREHIVKIIAKMPTIAAWCFRHMLGRPYIYPDNELSYAGNFMNMLFRMAEPRFKPDPAIEKAIDVLFILHADHEQNCSANAARAVGSAETDPYCSLAAASSALYGPLHGGANEAVLRMLREIGSLSAVPDFIEGVKNRDRRLMGFGHRVYKNYDPRARIIKK
;
A
#
# COMPACT_ATOMS: atom_id res chain seq x y z
N LEU A 1 12.28 8.94 -19.08
CA LEU A 1 11.03 8.15 -19.12
C LEU A 1 11.21 7.01 -20.13
N PRO A 2 10.48 5.89 -20.01
CA PRO A 2 10.64 4.75 -20.92
C PRO A 2 10.18 5.10 -22.35
N THR A 3 10.74 4.41 -23.34
CA THR A 3 10.14 4.36 -24.69
C THR A 3 8.86 3.53 -24.66
N GLU A 4 8.03 3.63 -25.70
CA GLU A 4 6.79 2.85 -25.81
C GLU A 4 7.05 1.34 -25.72
N ALA A 5 8.07 0.83 -26.40
CA ALA A 5 8.46 -0.58 -26.32
C ALA A 5 8.91 -1.00 -24.92
N GLN A 6 9.67 -0.13 -24.22
CA GLN A 6 10.09 -0.39 -22.84
C GLN A 6 8.90 -0.40 -21.87
N LEU A 7 7.96 0.53 -22.06
CA LEU A 7 6.75 0.61 -21.26
C LEU A 7 5.83 -0.59 -21.50
N GLY A 8 5.61 -0.97 -22.77
CA GLY A 8 4.81 -2.14 -23.12
C GLY A 8 5.36 -3.42 -22.48
N LYS A 9 6.68 -3.62 -22.55
CA LYS A 9 7.34 -4.74 -21.87
C LYS A 9 7.16 -4.70 -20.34
N TRP A 10 7.30 -3.53 -19.73
CA TRP A 10 7.11 -3.38 -18.29
C TRP A 10 5.68 -3.69 -17.85
N VAL A 11 4.69 -3.18 -18.57
CA VAL A 11 3.26 -3.43 -18.31
C VAL A 11 2.95 -4.92 -18.44
N ASP A 12 3.45 -5.57 -19.49
CA ASP A 12 3.30 -7.01 -19.70
C ASP A 12 3.90 -7.84 -18.54
N GLU A 13 5.14 -7.52 -18.14
CA GLU A 13 5.82 -8.19 -17.03
C GLU A 13 5.03 -8.06 -15.71
N ILE A 14 4.52 -6.87 -15.40
CA ILE A 14 3.74 -6.62 -14.19
C ILE A 14 2.41 -7.39 -14.24
N THR A 15 1.68 -7.29 -15.35
CA THR A 15 0.35 -7.91 -15.54
C THR A 15 0.42 -9.42 -15.33
N HIS A 16 1.44 -10.08 -15.88
CA HIS A 16 1.59 -11.53 -15.82
C HIS A 16 2.22 -12.07 -14.53
N HIS A 17 2.52 -11.20 -13.55
CA HIS A 17 3.04 -11.61 -12.23
C HIS A 17 2.11 -11.25 -11.06
N THR A 18 0.88 -10.80 -11.34
CA THR A 18 -0.09 -10.34 -10.31
C THR A 18 -0.64 -11.45 -9.42
N TYR A 19 -0.70 -12.70 -9.92
CA TYR A 19 -1.19 -13.84 -9.16
C TYR A 19 -0.22 -14.21 -8.02
N VAL A 20 -0.77 -14.51 -6.85
CA VAL A 20 0.00 -15.05 -5.71
C VAL A 20 -0.21 -16.55 -5.60
N HIS A 21 0.73 -17.25 -5.00
CA HIS A 21 0.61 -18.69 -4.79
C HIS A 21 -0.59 -18.99 -3.88
N GLN A 22 -1.41 -20.00 -4.23
CA GLN A 22 -2.68 -20.27 -3.53
C GLN A 22 -2.51 -20.59 -2.04
N TYR A 23 -1.37 -21.15 -1.63
CA TYR A 23 -1.09 -21.40 -0.21
C TYR A 23 -0.98 -20.12 0.62
N LEU A 24 -0.74 -18.95 -0.01
CA LEU A 24 -0.78 -17.67 0.69
C LEU A 24 -2.19 -17.37 1.23
N ILE A 25 -3.25 -17.89 0.59
CA ILE A 25 -4.62 -17.81 1.11
C ILE A 25 -4.73 -18.54 2.45
N ARG A 26 -4.09 -19.71 2.60
CA ARG A 26 -4.12 -20.47 3.85
C ARG A 26 -3.45 -19.71 4.99
N SER A 27 -2.44 -18.89 4.70
CA SER A 27 -1.84 -17.99 5.71
C SER A 27 -2.84 -16.96 6.24
N MET A 28 -3.85 -16.57 5.44
CA MET A 28 -4.89 -15.66 5.90
C MET A 28 -5.80 -16.26 6.97
N GLU A 29 -6.02 -17.58 6.93
CA GLU A 29 -6.87 -18.30 7.89
C GLU A 29 -6.30 -18.26 9.32
N GLY A 30 -4.98 -18.04 9.46
CA GLY A 30 -4.32 -17.88 10.75
C GLY A 30 -4.53 -16.51 11.40
N PHE A 31 -5.05 -15.51 10.67
CA PHE A 31 -5.33 -14.21 11.25
C PHE A 31 -6.70 -14.17 11.93
N ARG A 32 -6.81 -13.37 12.99
CA ARG A 32 -8.12 -12.99 13.53
C ARG A 32 -8.90 -12.26 12.43
N TRP A 33 -10.19 -12.57 12.30
CA TRP A 33 -11.05 -12.08 11.21
C TRP A 33 -11.01 -10.55 11.06
N ASP A 34 -11.12 -9.80 12.16
CA ASP A 34 -11.07 -8.33 12.24
C ASP A 34 -9.65 -7.74 12.38
N ALA A 35 -8.58 -8.55 12.28
CA ALA A 35 -7.23 -8.03 12.44
C ALA A 35 -6.93 -6.94 11.38
N HIS A 36 -6.20 -5.91 11.80
CA HIS A 36 -5.92 -4.74 10.98
C HIS A 36 -5.21 -5.13 9.66
N ALA A 37 -5.63 -4.54 8.55
CA ALA A 37 -5.14 -4.90 7.22
C ALA A 37 -3.61 -4.76 7.07
N MET A 38 -3.00 -3.75 7.73
CA MET A 38 -1.53 -3.59 7.73
C MET A 38 -0.81 -4.73 8.46
N GLY A 39 -1.35 -5.22 9.58
CA GLY A 39 -0.75 -6.34 10.30
C GLY A 39 -0.71 -7.61 9.45
N LYS A 40 -1.83 -7.89 8.76
CA LYS A 40 -1.93 -8.99 7.77
C LYS A 40 -0.91 -8.80 6.64
N LEU A 41 -0.87 -7.60 6.05
CA LEU A 41 0.04 -7.27 4.94
C LEU A 41 1.51 -7.50 5.32
N ILE A 42 1.96 -6.97 6.46
CA ILE A 42 3.33 -7.13 6.96
C ILE A 42 3.69 -8.61 7.11
N SER A 43 2.80 -9.40 7.73
CA SER A 43 3.02 -10.83 7.93
C SER A 43 3.12 -11.60 6.61
N LEU A 44 2.23 -11.31 5.65
CA LEU A 44 2.23 -11.96 4.34
C LEU A 44 3.44 -11.59 3.50
N LEU A 45 3.93 -10.35 3.59
CA LEU A 45 5.17 -9.94 2.94
C LEU A 45 6.36 -10.76 3.47
N GLY A 46 6.48 -10.93 4.79
CA GLY A 46 7.51 -11.84 5.35
C GLY A 46 7.31 -13.29 4.89
N ASN A 47 6.06 -13.75 4.82
CA ASN A 47 5.72 -15.09 4.36
C ASN A 47 6.11 -15.35 2.89
N LEU A 48 6.02 -14.34 2.01
CA LEU A 48 6.46 -14.44 0.61
C LEU A 48 7.93 -14.84 0.46
N SER A 49 8.80 -14.50 1.40
CA SER A 49 10.22 -14.93 1.39
C SER A 49 10.33 -16.46 1.30
N THR A 50 9.41 -17.19 1.95
CA THR A 50 9.39 -18.67 1.96
C THR A 50 8.98 -19.30 0.62
N PHE A 51 8.23 -18.57 -0.21
CA PHE A 51 7.84 -19.01 -1.56
C PHE A 51 8.93 -18.72 -2.61
N TYR A 52 9.90 -17.88 -2.27
CA TYR A 52 10.92 -17.37 -3.19
C TYR A 52 12.32 -17.48 -2.56
N PRO A 53 12.83 -18.68 -2.29
CA PRO A 53 14.12 -18.87 -1.62
C PRO A 53 15.30 -18.31 -2.44
N ASP A 54 15.15 -18.23 -3.76
CA ASP A 54 16.13 -17.67 -4.69
C ASP A 54 16.34 -16.17 -4.51
N SER A 55 15.38 -15.47 -3.90
CA SER A 55 15.42 -14.02 -3.64
C SER A 55 16.56 -13.57 -2.72
N LYS A 56 17.18 -14.51 -1.99
CA LYS A 56 18.39 -14.27 -1.19
C LYS A 56 19.62 -13.95 -2.02
N ARG A 57 19.63 -14.24 -3.33
CA ARG A 57 20.74 -13.89 -4.24
C ARG A 57 20.70 -12.41 -4.62
N VAL A 58 20.70 -11.52 -3.62
CA VAL A 58 20.49 -10.08 -3.78
C VAL A 58 21.60 -9.39 -4.56
N ARG A 59 22.77 -10.01 -4.73
CA ARG A 59 23.87 -9.47 -5.56
C ARG A 59 23.69 -9.75 -7.05
N ASP A 60 22.86 -10.73 -7.44
CA ASP A 60 22.55 -11.01 -8.85
C ASP A 60 21.55 -9.98 -9.41
N PRO A 61 21.93 -9.16 -10.42
CA PRO A 61 21.04 -8.17 -11.00
C PRO A 61 19.77 -8.76 -11.64
N LYS A 62 19.83 -9.96 -12.21
CA LYS A 62 18.68 -10.61 -12.85
C LYS A 62 17.66 -11.03 -11.79
N VAL A 63 18.13 -11.71 -10.75
CA VAL A 63 17.28 -12.10 -9.60
C VAL A 63 16.65 -10.88 -8.94
N ARG A 64 17.43 -9.80 -8.72
CA ARG A 64 16.87 -8.54 -8.20
C ARG A 64 15.74 -8.00 -9.07
N ARG A 65 15.95 -7.93 -10.39
CA ARG A 65 14.96 -7.38 -11.33
C ARG A 65 13.68 -8.22 -11.37
N GLU A 66 13.79 -9.54 -11.30
CA GLU A 66 12.63 -10.44 -11.22
C GLU A 66 11.81 -10.23 -9.95
N HIS A 67 12.48 -10.11 -8.79
CA HIS A 67 11.76 -9.87 -7.53
C HIS A 67 11.17 -8.47 -7.42
N ILE A 68 11.77 -7.46 -8.04
CA ILE A 68 11.16 -6.12 -8.17
C ILE A 68 9.81 -6.22 -8.90
N VAL A 69 9.74 -6.94 -10.03
CA VAL A 69 8.48 -7.17 -10.76
C VAL A 69 7.48 -7.90 -9.89
N LYS A 70 7.89 -9.03 -9.30
CA LYS A 70 7.00 -9.86 -8.47
C LYS A 70 6.42 -9.06 -7.30
N ILE A 71 7.22 -8.25 -6.62
CA ILE A 71 6.76 -7.43 -5.50
C ILE A 71 5.74 -6.39 -5.96
N ILE A 72 6.06 -5.62 -7.00
CA ILE A 72 5.16 -4.56 -7.49
C ILE A 72 3.86 -5.20 -8.00
N ALA A 73 3.94 -6.26 -8.79
CA ALA A 73 2.76 -6.93 -9.35
C ALA A 73 1.83 -7.54 -8.29
N LYS A 74 2.39 -8.12 -7.22
CA LYS A 74 1.61 -8.85 -6.20
C LYS A 74 1.08 -7.96 -5.09
N MET A 75 1.67 -6.78 -4.88
CA MET A 75 1.29 -5.88 -3.78
C MET A 75 -0.22 -5.54 -3.80
N PRO A 76 -0.84 -5.16 -4.94
CA PRO A 76 -2.27 -4.88 -4.99
C PRO A 76 -3.13 -6.09 -4.63
N THR A 77 -2.77 -7.28 -5.11
CA THR A 77 -3.48 -8.54 -4.83
C THR A 77 -3.50 -8.83 -3.33
N ILE A 78 -2.34 -8.74 -2.66
CA ILE A 78 -2.22 -9.01 -1.23
C ILE A 78 -2.98 -7.96 -0.42
N ALA A 79 -2.83 -6.68 -0.76
CA ALA A 79 -3.55 -5.59 -0.09
C ALA A 79 -5.08 -5.73 -0.21
N ALA A 80 -5.57 -6.06 -1.41
CA ALA A 80 -7.00 -6.27 -1.63
C ALA A 80 -7.53 -7.48 -0.86
N TRP A 81 -6.76 -8.57 -0.80
CA TRP A 81 -7.16 -9.74 -0.01
C TRP A 81 -7.15 -9.46 1.49
N CYS A 82 -6.18 -8.70 2.02
CA CYS A 82 -6.19 -8.25 3.42
C CYS A 82 -7.49 -7.49 3.75
N PHE A 83 -7.90 -6.57 2.85
CA PHE A 83 -9.13 -5.80 3.00
C PHE A 83 -10.38 -6.69 2.96
N ARG A 84 -10.47 -7.59 1.98
CA ARG A 84 -11.65 -8.46 1.84
C ARG A 84 -11.78 -9.47 2.97
N HIS A 85 -10.66 -9.99 3.46
CA HIS A 85 -10.66 -10.86 4.64
C HIS A 85 -11.24 -10.13 5.87
N MET A 86 -10.84 -8.86 6.10
CA MET A 86 -11.39 -8.05 7.19
C MET A 86 -12.91 -7.85 7.08
N LEU A 87 -13.46 -7.87 5.86
CA LEU A 87 -14.90 -7.77 5.60
C LEU A 87 -15.61 -9.13 5.51
N GLY A 88 -14.91 -10.25 5.69
CA GLY A 88 -15.49 -11.60 5.52
C GLY A 88 -15.92 -11.91 4.08
N ARG A 89 -15.31 -11.24 3.07
CA ARG A 89 -15.67 -11.41 1.66
C ARG A 89 -14.76 -12.43 0.95
N PRO A 90 -15.27 -13.21 -0.02
CA PRO A 90 -14.45 -14.09 -0.85
C PRO A 90 -13.37 -13.32 -1.61
N TYR A 91 -12.19 -13.90 -1.84
CA TYR A 91 -11.12 -13.25 -2.59
C TYR A 91 -11.43 -13.15 -4.09
N ILE A 92 -11.02 -12.04 -4.69
CA ILE A 92 -11.13 -11.79 -6.13
C ILE A 92 -9.71 -11.82 -6.70
N TYR A 93 -9.54 -12.53 -7.82
CA TYR A 93 -8.26 -12.65 -8.52
C TYR A 93 -8.02 -11.45 -9.45
N PRO A 94 -6.75 -11.19 -9.80
CA PRO A 94 -6.39 -10.20 -10.81
C PRO A 94 -7.06 -10.44 -12.16
N ASP A 95 -7.40 -9.36 -12.84
CA ASP A 95 -7.91 -9.33 -14.21
C ASP A 95 -6.90 -8.58 -15.11
N ASN A 96 -6.41 -9.25 -16.15
CA ASN A 96 -5.39 -8.74 -17.06
C ASN A 96 -5.97 -7.75 -18.10
N GLU A 97 -7.29 -7.67 -18.25
CA GLU A 97 -7.94 -6.67 -19.14
C GLU A 97 -8.00 -5.28 -18.49
N LEU A 98 -7.77 -5.18 -17.17
CA LEU A 98 -7.87 -3.94 -16.41
C LEU A 98 -6.51 -3.26 -16.23
N SER A 99 -6.53 -1.93 -16.07
CA SER A 99 -5.35 -1.16 -15.69
C SER A 99 -4.85 -1.56 -14.29
N TYR A 100 -3.65 -1.14 -13.91
CA TYR A 100 -3.12 -1.42 -12.56
C TYR A 100 -4.06 -0.92 -11.44
N ALA A 101 -4.62 0.29 -11.59
CA ALA A 101 -5.57 0.86 -10.64
C ALA A 101 -6.96 0.20 -10.74
N GLY A 102 -7.45 -0.01 -11.96
CA GLY A 102 -8.74 -0.66 -12.21
C GLY A 102 -8.77 -2.10 -11.70
N ASN A 103 -7.68 -2.85 -11.86
CA ASN A 103 -7.53 -4.20 -11.35
C ASN A 103 -7.51 -4.21 -9.81
N PHE A 104 -6.84 -3.25 -9.17
CA PHE A 104 -6.90 -3.10 -7.72
C PHE A 104 -8.33 -2.82 -7.24
N MET A 105 -9.07 -1.94 -7.92
CA MET A 105 -10.49 -1.69 -7.62
C MET A 105 -11.35 -2.93 -7.80
N ASN A 106 -11.15 -3.70 -8.89
CA ASN A 106 -11.82 -4.98 -9.11
C ASN A 106 -11.59 -5.92 -7.92
N MET A 107 -10.34 -6.07 -7.52
CA MET A 107 -9.99 -6.95 -6.41
C MET A 107 -10.51 -6.49 -5.05
N LEU A 108 -10.81 -5.19 -4.87
CA LEU A 108 -11.42 -4.66 -3.65
C LEU A 108 -12.94 -4.79 -3.65
N PHE A 109 -13.57 -4.31 -4.73
CA PHE A 109 -14.98 -3.92 -4.73
C PHE A 109 -15.88 -4.84 -5.53
N ARG A 110 -15.32 -5.72 -6.37
CA ARG A 110 -16.16 -6.65 -7.14
C ARG A 110 -17.02 -7.51 -6.21
N MET A 111 -18.32 -7.54 -6.49
CA MET A 111 -19.28 -8.34 -5.74
C MET A 111 -19.74 -9.52 -6.57
N ALA A 112 -20.93 -9.44 -7.17
CA ALA A 112 -21.54 -10.54 -7.92
C ALA A 112 -21.50 -10.33 -9.45
N GLU A 113 -21.08 -9.14 -9.90
CA GLU A 113 -21.08 -8.82 -11.32
C GLU A 113 -20.15 -9.75 -12.14
N PRO A 114 -20.57 -10.14 -13.35
CA PRO A 114 -19.76 -10.98 -14.24
C PRO A 114 -18.45 -10.32 -14.64
N ARG A 115 -18.46 -8.99 -14.82
CA ARG A 115 -17.28 -8.17 -15.12
C ARG A 115 -17.32 -6.90 -14.28
N PHE A 116 -16.22 -6.58 -13.63
CA PHE A 116 -16.07 -5.32 -12.91
C PHE A 116 -15.72 -4.21 -13.89
N LYS A 117 -16.42 -3.09 -13.80
CA LYS A 117 -16.11 -1.89 -14.57
C LYS A 117 -15.77 -0.77 -13.59
N PRO A 118 -14.49 -0.35 -13.47
CA PRO A 118 -14.14 0.75 -12.58
C PRO A 118 -14.81 2.04 -13.06
N ASP A 119 -15.26 2.86 -12.11
CA ASP A 119 -15.65 4.23 -12.41
C ASP A 119 -14.39 5.00 -12.88
N PRO A 120 -14.39 5.62 -14.08
CA PRO A 120 -13.19 6.26 -14.62
C PRO A 120 -12.62 7.38 -13.74
N ALA A 121 -13.47 8.11 -13.01
CA ALA A 121 -13.01 9.18 -12.12
C ALA A 121 -12.32 8.60 -10.89
N ILE A 122 -12.88 7.53 -10.30
CA ILE A 122 -12.28 6.84 -9.15
C ILE A 122 -10.99 6.12 -9.54
N GLU A 123 -10.98 5.44 -10.69
CA GLU A 123 -9.79 4.80 -11.23
C GLU A 123 -8.64 5.79 -11.39
N LYS A 124 -8.94 6.97 -11.97
CA LYS A 124 -7.95 8.02 -12.13
C LYS A 124 -7.46 8.58 -10.79
N ALA A 125 -8.36 8.73 -9.82
CA ALA A 125 -7.98 9.18 -8.48
C ALA A 125 -7.03 8.19 -7.81
N ILE A 126 -7.28 6.88 -7.92
CA ILE A 126 -6.41 5.83 -7.36
C ILE A 126 -5.05 5.80 -8.06
N ASP A 127 -5.02 5.92 -9.39
CA ASP A 127 -3.78 6.02 -10.17
C ASP A 127 -2.93 7.21 -9.70
N VAL A 128 -3.54 8.39 -9.53
CA VAL A 128 -2.87 9.58 -8.99
C VAL A 128 -2.38 9.33 -7.56
N LEU A 129 -3.18 8.70 -6.70
CA LEU A 129 -2.77 8.39 -5.33
C LEU A 129 -1.56 7.46 -5.29
N PHE A 130 -1.48 6.46 -6.17
CA PHE A 130 -0.29 5.61 -6.31
C PHE A 130 0.94 6.42 -6.73
N ILE A 131 0.80 7.31 -7.72
CA ILE A 131 1.91 8.17 -8.17
C ILE A 131 2.40 9.07 -7.03
N LEU A 132 1.49 9.71 -6.28
CA LEU A 132 1.84 10.64 -5.20
C LEU A 132 2.50 9.97 -3.99
N HIS A 133 2.28 8.67 -3.81
CA HIS A 133 2.88 7.89 -2.71
C HIS A 133 3.99 6.95 -3.18
N ALA A 134 4.40 7.02 -4.45
CA ALA A 134 5.36 6.09 -5.03
C ALA A 134 6.74 6.15 -4.35
N ASP A 135 7.21 7.34 -4.01
CA ASP A 135 8.46 7.55 -3.27
C ASP A 135 8.39 8.85 -2.45
N HIS A 136 9.17 8.90 -1.37
CA HIS A 136 9.33 10.12 -0.59
C HIS A 136 10.71 10.20 0.08
N GLU A 137 11.76 9.91 -0.70
CA GLU A 137 13.16 10.05 -0.31
C GLU A 137 13.52 9.29 0.98
N GLN A 138 14.35 9.84 1.89
CA GLN A 138 14.88 9.12 3.06
C GLN A 138 13.95 9.18 4.28
N ASN A 139 12.67 8.85 4.08
CA ASN A 139 11.71 8.72 5.19
C ASN A 139 11.96 7.46 6.05
N CYS A 140 11.24 7.32 7.16
CA CYS A 140 11.44 6.25 8.13
C CYS A 140 11.38 4.84 7.51
N SER A 141 10.37 4.55 6.69
CA SER A 141 10.23 3.25 6.03
C SER A 141 11.30 2.99 4.96
N ALA A 142 11.70 4.01 4.20
CA ALA A 142 12.80 3.88 3.26
C ALA A 142 14.13 3.56 3.96
N ASN A 143 14.42 4.23 5.09
CA ASN A 143 15.60 3.94 5.91
C ASN A 143 15.56 2.53 6.51
N ALA A 144 14.40 2.08 7.00
CA ALA A 144 14.23 0.73 7.52
C ALA A 144 14.53 -0.34 6.45
N ALA A 145 14.00 -0.14 5.23
CA ALA A 145 14.28 -1.02 4.09
C ALA A 145 15.80 -1.09 3.79
N ARG A 146 16.48 0.06 3.76
CA ARG A 146 17.92 0.16 3.48
C ARG A 146 18.78 -0.48 4.58
N ALA A 147 18.42 -0.26 5.84
CA ALA A 147 19.13 -0.84 6.98
C ALA A 147 19.06 -2.37 6.95
N VAL A 148 17.86 -2.95 6.83
CA VAL A 148 17.67 -4.41 6.76
C VAL A 148 18.31 -5.00 5.49
N GLY A 149 18.15 -4.33 4.34
CA GLY A 149 18.74 -4.75 3.08
C GLY A 149 20.28 -4.72 3.08
N SER A 150 20.91 -3.87 3.90
CA SER A 150 22.37 -3.80 4.01
C SER A 150 23.01 -5.08 4.58
N ALA A 151 22.23 -5.86 5.33
CA ALA A 151 22.62 -7.20 5.80
C ALA A 151 22.43 -8.30 4.73
N GLU A 152 22.17 -7.93 3.47
CA GLU A 152 21.83 -8.82 2.37
C GLU A 152 20.56 -9.67 2.60
N THR A 153 19.64 -9.14 3.42
CA THR A 153 18.33 -9.74 3.64
C THR A 153 17.52 -9.74 2.34
N ASP A 154 16.72 -10.78 2.12
CA ASP A 154 15.86 -10.86 0.94
C ASP A 154 14.89 -9.67 0.84
N PRO A 155 14.45 -9.29 -0.37
CA PRO A 155 13.65 -8.09 -0.58
C PRO A 155 12.26 -8.16 0.06
N TYR A 156 11.70 -9.35 0.31
CA TYR A 156 10.38 -9.50 0.92
C TYR A 156 10.43 -9.21 2.42
N CYS A 157 11.41 -9.78 3.13
CA CYS A 157 11.66 -9.46 4.54
C CYS A 157 12.03 -7.99 4.74
N SER A 158 12.86 -7.42 3.85
CA SER A 158 13.20 -5.99 3.87
C SER A 158 11.96 -5.11 3.69
N LEU A 159 11.04 -5.50 2.81
CA LEU A 159 9.78 -4.79 2.58
C LEU A 159 8.79 -4.95 3.75
N ALA A 160 8.78 -6.11 4.43
CA ALA A 160 8.00 -6.31 5.64
C ALA A 160 8.47 -5.38 6.77
N ALA A 161 9.78 -5.20 6.93
CA ALA A 161 10.35 -4.23 7.87
C ALA A 161 9.98 -2.78 7.50
N ALA A 162 10.09 -2.42 6.22
CA ALA A 162 9.68 -1.11 5.73
C ALA A 162 8.19 -0.83 5.98
N SER A 163 7.34 -1.83 5.73
CA SER A 163 5.89 -1.77 5.95
C SER A 163 5.54 -1.64 7.43
N SER A 164 6.33 -2.26 8.31
CA SER A 164 6.21 -2.13 9.77
C SER A 164 6.52 -0.70 10.22
N ALA A 165 7.58 -0.09 9.66
CA ALA A 165 7.89 1.32 9.91
C ALA A 165 6.81 2.27 9.35
N LEU A 166 6.24 1.95 8.18
CA LEU A 166 5.15 2.72 7.58
C LEU A 166 3.85 2.64 8.39
N TYR A 167 3.56 1.49 9.01
CA TYR A 167 2.34 1.28 9.78
C TYR A 167 2.25 2.18 11.04
N GLY A 168 3.38 2.66 11.56
CA GLY A 168 3.40 3.54 12.73
C GLY A 168 2.56 4.81 12.57
N PRO A 169 1.88 5.30 13.63
CA PRO A 169 0.97 6.45 13.56
C PRO A 169 1.67 7.79 13.28
N LEU A 170 2.99 7.85 13.46
CA LEU A 170 3.82 9.02 13.14
C LEU A 170 4.41 8.96 11.72
N HIS A 171 3.99 7.99 10.92
CA HIS A 171 4.39 7.84 9.52
C HIS A 171 3.14 7.60 8.66
N GLY A 172 2.99 6.45 7.99
CA GLY A 172 1.85 6.15 7.13
C GLY A 172 0.52 5.97 7.87
N GLY A 173 0.56 5.55 9.13
CA GLY A 173 -0.65 5.44 9.98
C GLY A 173 -1.33 6.78 10.27
N ALA A 174 -0.65 7.91 10.02
CA ALA A 174 -1.23 9.24 10.19
C ALA A 174 -2.45 9.48 9.29
N ASN A 175 -2.50 8.90 8.09
CA ASN A 175 -3.61 9.08 7.16
C ASN A 175 -4.92 8.50 7.72
N GLU A 176 -4.85 7.31 8.33
CA GLU A 176 -6.00 6.71 9.00
C GLU A 176 -6.42 7.54 10.22
N ALA A 177 -5.44 8.04 10.99
CA ALA A 177 -5.70 8.86 12.15
C ALA A 177 -6.38 10.21 11.79
N VAL A 178 -6.07 10.79 10.64
CA VAL A 178 -6.80 11.96 10.09
C VAL A 178 -8.27 11.63 9.88
N LEU A 179 -8.59 10.48 9.26
CA LEU A 179 -9.99 10.10 9.02
C LEU A 179 -10.74 9.81 10.32
N ARG A 180 -10.07 9.21 11.32
CA ARG A 180 -10.65 9.01 12.66
C ARG A 180 -10.91 10.35 13.36
N MET A 181 -9.94 11.26 13.33
CA MET A 181 -10.08 12.61 13.87
C MET A 181 -11.25 13.37 13.22
N LEU A 182 -11.37 13.33 11.89
CA LEU A 182 -12.48 14.00 11.19
C LEU A 182 -13.85 13.41 11.57
N ARG A 183 -13.94 12.08 11.76
CA ARG A 183 -15.17 11.43 12.26
C ARG A 183 -15.49 11.81 13.70
N GLU A 184 -14.48 11.95 14.56
CA GLU A 184 -14.64 12.39 15.94
C GLU A 184 -15.15 13.84 16.02
N ILE A 185 -14.64 14.73 15.17
CA ILE A 185 -15.13 16.11 15.04
C ILE A 185 -16.60 16.10 14.58
N GLY A 186 -16.94 15.27 13.59
CA GLY A 186 -18.30 15.01 13.14
C GLY A 186 -18.97 16.12 12.33
N SER A 187 -18.75 17.40 12.68
CA SER A 187 -19.38 18.55 12.03
C SER A 187 -18.49 19.80 12.01
N LEU A 188 -18.76 20.73 11.09
CA LEU A 188 -18.03 21.99 10.99
C LEU A 188 -18.18 22.87 12.25
N SER A 189 -19.34 22.83 12.92
CA SER A 189 -19.59 23.60 14.14
C SER A 189 -18.76 23.14 15.34
N ALA A 190 -18.29 21.89 15.34
CA ALA A 190 -17.44 21.35 16.41
C ALA A 190 -15.93 21.60 16.19
N VAL A 191 -15.55 22.18 15.05
CA VAL A 191 -14.13 22.47 14.74
C VAL A 191 -13.49 23.45 15.72
N PRO A 192 -14.13 24.60 16.10
CA PRO A 192 -13.52 25.54 17.04
C PRO A 192 -13.12 24.88 18.36
N ASP A 193 -14.03 24.11 18.96
CA ASP A 193 -13.81 23.39 20.22
C ASP A 193 -12.68 22.36 20.11
N PHE A 194 -12.63 21.62 19.00
CA PHE A 194 -11.55 20.67 18.74
C PHE A 194 -10.19 21.38 18.66
N ILE A 195 -10.13 22.51 17.94
CA ILE A 195 -8.91 23.31 17.81
C ILE A 195 -8.48 23.91 19.16
N GLU A 196 -9.42 24.32 20.01
CA GLU A 196 -9.12 24.78 21.36
C GLU A 196 -8.46 23.66 22.19
N GLY A 197 -9.02 22.44 22.16
CA GLY A 197 -8.41 21.28 22.80
C GLY A 197 -7.01 20.94 22.26
N VAL A 198 -6.77 21.13 20.95
CA VAL A 198 -5.41 20.98 20.37
C VAL A 198 -4.45 22.04 20.94
N LYS A 199 -4.87 23.30 21.02
CA LYS A 199 -4.04 24.40 21.56
C LYS A 199 -3.72 24.19 23.05
N ASN A 200 -4.66 23.65 23.81
CA ASN A 200 -4.49 23.31 25.23
C ASN A 200 -3.69 22.02 25.45
N ARG A 201 -3.27 21.33 24.38
CA ARG A 201 -2.53 20.06 24.38
C ARG A 201 -3.33 18.86 24.89
N ASP A 202 -4.64 18.96 24.95
CA ASP A 202 -5.55 17.85 25.28
C ASP A 202 -5.73 16.91 24.09
N ARG A 203 -5.55 17.41 22.87
CA ARG A 203 -5.69 16.65 21.61
C ARG A 203 -4.51 16.89 20.66
N ARG A 204 -4.32 15.97 19.71
CA ARG A 204 -3.34 16.12 18.62
C ARG A 204 -4.05 16.39 17.30
N LEU A 205 -3.51 17.33 16.53
CA LEU A 205 -3.98 17.62 15.18
C LEU A 205 -3.27 16.72 14.16
N MET A 206 -3.93 15.65 13.73
CA MET A 206 -3.38 14.68 12.79
C MET A 206 -3.36 15.25 11.36
N GLY A 207 -2.37 14.85 10.56
CA GLY A 207 -2.22 15.30 9.17
C GLY A 207 -1.57 16.69 9.01
N PHE A 208 -1.18 17.33 10.12
CA PHE A 208 -0.48 18.60 10.12
C PHE A 208 0.97 18.45 10.60
N GLY A 209 1.87 19.20 9.97
CA GLY A 209 3.31 19.12 10.19
C GLY A 209 3.96 18.07 9.30
N HIS A 210 5.07 18.44 8.66
CA HIS A 210 5.86 17.54 7.84
C HIS A 210 7.34 17.74 8.19
N ARG A 211 8.07 16.64 8.40
CA ARG A 211 9.50 16.67 8.78
C ARG A 211 10.35 17.48 7.79
N VAL A 212 10.03 17.34 6.50
CA VAL A 212 10.72 17.99 5.38
C VAL A 212 10.06 19.32 4.95
N TYR A 213 8.77 19.31 4.60
CA TYR A 213 8.09 20.53 4.12
C TYR A 213 7.72 21.47 5.27
N LYS A 214 8.29 22.68 5.24
CA LYS A 214 7.98 23.74 6.22
C LYS A 214 6.72 24.56 5.88
N ASN A 215 6.36 24.65 4.60
CA ASN A 215 5.28 25.53 4.14
C ASN A 215 4.04 24.75 3.72
N TYR A 216 4.14 23.90 2.70
CA TYR A 216 3.01 23.15 2.16
C TYR A 216 3.51 21.88 1.46
N ASP A 217 2.80 20.76 1.64
CA ASP A 217 3.11 19.51 0.93
C ASP A 217 2.62 19.61 -0.52
N PRO A 218 3.50 19.57 -1.54
CA PRO A 218 3.10 19.71 -2.93
C PRO A 218 2.11 18.64 -3.40
N ARG A 219 2.09 17.46 -2.77
CA ARG A 219 1.15 16.37 -3.08
C ARG A 219 -0.26 16.70 -2.61
N ALA A 220 -0.40 17.38 -1.48
CA ALA A 220 -1.71 17.75 -0.93
C ALA A 220 -2.49 18.69 -1.87
N ARG A 221 -1.79 19.50 -2.67
CA ARG A 221 -2.42 20.36 -3.69
C ARG A 221 -3.09 19.55 -4.79
N ILE A 222 -2.49 18.41 -5.15
CA ILE A 222 -3.00 17.51 -6.18
C ILE A 222 -4.16 16.69 -5.61
N ILE A 223 -4.03 16.19 -4.37
CA ILE A 223 -5.10 15.43 -3.69
C ILE A 223 -6.36 16.29 -3.47
N LYS A 224 -6.20 17.59 -3.22
CA LYS A 224 -7.33 18.51 -3.00
C LYS A 224 -8.12 18.82 -4.27
N LYS A 225 -7.50 18.69 -5.45
CA LYS A 225 -8.15 18.96 -6.74
C LYS A 225 -8.98 17.77 -7.18
#